data_AF-A0A818G4X2-F1
#
_entry.id   AF-A0A818G4X2-F1
#
_cell.length_a   1.000
_cell.length_b   1.000
_cell.length_c   1.000
_cell.angle_alpha   90.00
_cell.angle_beta   90.00
_cell.angle_gamma   90.00
#
_symmetry.space_group_name_H-M   'P 1'
#
loop_
_entity.id
_entity.type
_entity.pdbx_description
1 polymer ?
#
loop_
_entity_poly.entity_id
_entity_poly.type
_entity_poly.pdbx_seq_one_letter_code
_entity_poly.pdbx_strand_id
1 'polypeptide(L)'
;MDDTGNSSPICIADSPPQSQVKQTFTAASIELMLKRKDDKNEFTVMVNNLKKSSTAWSNFGFPARLDAGVQTSEGPLEKLFKLKKKAVVMLNSTDSTTMKDELTKWVCRSVRPFNIVSDAGLKDVLQTVLDLGKKYQDLNSTDLLVTPTTIGENVHQLAERYRSLLQPLLTEQAENNCLCLCPDLWNDEYRKVNYLGLTAVFTNKNYELISIDLCCCEYQEIDKSGDSVLRAIRRQLDLYGLTPFMDKKKSYLLLIVVLIFSRP
;
A
#
# COMPACT_ATOMS: atom_id res chain seq x y z
N MET A 1 -60.48 17.49 11.97
CA MET A 1 -59.12 17.73 11.43
C MET A 1 -58.22 17.10 12.46
N ASP A 2 -57.88 15.84 12.19
CA ASP A 2 -57.24 14.95 13.15
C ASP A 2 -55.73 15.17 13.10
N ASP A 3 -55.20 15.77 14.17
CA ASP A 3 -53.76 15.83 14.46
C ASP A 3 -53.35 14.53 15.14
N THR A 4 -52.73 13.63 14.38
CA THR A 4 -52.02 12.46 14.93
C THR A 4 -50.53 12.69 14.81
N GLY A 5 -49.94 13.16 15.90
CA GLY A 5 -48.51 13.24 16.11
C GLY A 5 -47.88 11.84 16.13
N ASN A 6 -46.97 11.58 15.21
CA ASN A 6 -46.21 10.35 15.13
C ASN A 6 -44.83 10.59 15.77
N SER A 7 -44.68 10.23 17.05
CA SER A 7 -43.41 10.20 17.76
C SER A 7 -42.74 8.85 17.55
N SER A 8 -41.56 8.86 16.89
CA SER A 8 -40.71 7.68 16.79
C SER A 8 -39.94 7.45 18.11
N PRO A 9 -39.77 6.21 18.59
CA PRO A 9 -39.04 5.94 19.80
C PRO A 9 -37.52 6.00 19.58
N ILE A 10 -36.84 6.70 20.49
CA ILE A 10 -35.39 6.71 20.63
C ILE A 10 -35.00 5.38 21.28
N CYS A 11 -34.30 4.51 20.54
CA CYS A 11 -33.63 3.34 21.13
C CYS A 11 -32.21 3.74 21.56
N ILE A 12 -32.03 3.98 22.86
CA ILE A 12 -30.71 3.99 23.51
C ILE A 12 -30.43 2.55 23.93
N ALA A 13 -29.43 1.92 23.31
CA ALA A 13 -28.86 0.67 23.81
C ALA A 13 -27.53 1.00 24.49
N ASP A 14 -27.59 1.18 25.81
CA ASP A 14 -26.41 1.19 26.67
C ASP A 14 -25.79 -0.21 26.69
N SER A 15 -24.64 -0.36 26.05
CA SER A 15 -23.71 -1.45 26.34
C SER A 15 -22.42 -0.85 26.88
N PRO A 16 -21.94 -1.27 28.07
CA PRO A 16 -20.75 -0.69 28.66
C PRO A 16 -19.52 -0.99 27.77
N PRO A 17 -18.58 -0.05 27.64
CA PRO A 17 -17.35 -0.28 26.89
C PRO A 17 -16.54 -1.37 27.61
N GLN A 18 -16.39 -2.52 26.96
CA GLN A 18 -15.46 -3.55 27.39
C GLN A 18 -14.04 -2.97 27.32
N SER A 19 -13.38 -2.82 28.47
CA SER A 19 -11.97 -2.46 28.55
C SER A 19 -11.14 -3.58 27.91
N GLN A 20 -10.71 -3.38 26.67
CA GLN A 20 -9.82 -4.34 26.03
C GLN A 20 -8.44 -4.25 26.67
N VAL A 21 -8.07 -5.35 27.35
CA VAL A 21 -6.78 -5.57 27.97
C VAL A 21 -5.69 -5.43 26.90
N LYS A 22 -4.69 -4.58 27.18
CA LYS A 22 -3.49 -4.37 26.36
C LYS A 22 -2.70 -5.68 26.26
N GLN A 23 -2.97 -6.48 25.24
CA GLN A 23 -2.25 -7.74 25.02
C GLN A 23 -0.91 -7.46 24.34
N THR A 24 0.18 -7.76 25.05
CA THR A 24 1.54 -7.76 24.51
C THR A 24 1.90 -9.20 24.15
N PHE A 25 2.19 -9.45 22.87
CA PHE A 25 2.56 -10.78 22.40
C PHE A 25 4.09 -10.93 22.43
N THR A 26 4.56 -11.86 23.25
CA THR A 26 5.96 -12.31 23.28
C THR A 26 6.22 -13.31 22.15
N ALA A 27 7.48 -13.49 21.75
CA ALA A 27 7.84 -14.51 20.76
C ALA A 27 7.31 -15.91 21.16
N ALA A 28 7.31 -16.24 22.45
CA ALA A 28 6.75 -17.48 22.97
C ALA A 28 5.24 -17.59 22.81
N SER A 29 4.48 -16.48 22.91
CA SER A 29 3.02 -16.51 22.70
C SER A 29 2.66 -16.55 21.22
N ILE A 30 3.43 -15.90 20.35
CA ILE A 30 3.31 -16.05 18.89
C ILE A 30 3.62 -17.49 18.47
N GLU A 31 4.67 -18.09 19.01
CA GLU A 31 5.02 -19.50 18.77
C GLU A 31 3.91 -20.46 19.24
N LEU A 32 3.25 -20.15 20.36
CA LEU A 32 2.11 -20.92 20.86
C LEU A 32 0.87 -20.76 19.96
N MET A 33 0.67 -19.58 19.37
CA MET A 33 -0.43 -19.32 18.42
C MET A 33 -0.21 -19.99 17.06
N LEU A 34 1.05 -20.17 16.64
CA LEU A 34 1.41 -20.77 15.35
C LEU A 34 1.55 -22.30 15.40
N LYS A 35 1.73 -22.89 16.59
CA LYS A 35 1.76 -24.36 16.75
C LYS A 35 0.33 -24.93 16.66
N ARG A 36 -0.05 -25.42 15.47
CA ARG A 36 -1.18 -26.35 15.35
C ARG A 36 -0.87 -27.62 16.16
N LYS A 37 -1.91 -28.25 16.73
CA LYS A 37 -1.80 -29.39 17.66
C LYS A 37 -1.00 -30.57 17.10
N ASP A 38 -0.88 -30.67 15.78
CA ASP A 38 -0.42 -31.89 15.10
C ASP A 38 0.89 -31.74 14.31
N ASP A 39 1.49 -30.55 14.18
CA ASP A 39 2.74 -30.37 13.43
C ASP A 39 3.68 -29.34 14.08
N LYS A 40 4.60 -29.83 14.91
CA LYS A 40 5.55 -28.98 15.68
C LYS A 40 6.69 -28.39 14.85
N ASN A 41 6.84 -28.80 13.59
CA ASN A 41 8.00 -28.46 12.75
C ASN A 41 7.67 -27.50 11.59
N GLU A 42 6.43 -27.02 11.46
CA GLU A 42 6.00 -26.23 10.29
C GLU A 42 6.46 -24.76 10.36
N PHE A 43 6.64 -24.20 11.55
CA PHE A 43 6.97 -22.78 11.73
C PHE A 43 8.16 -22.59 12.67
N THR A 44 9.14 -21.79 12.25
CA THR A 44 10.24 -21.34 13.11
C THR A 44 10.07 -19.84 13.39
N VAL A 45 9.83 -19.49 14.66
CA VAL A 45 9.76 -18.08 15.08
C VAL A 45 11.19 -17.57 15.33
N MET A 46 11.68 -16.69 14.45
CA MET A 46 12.97 -16.04 14.66
C MET A 46 12.82 -14.79 15.53
N VAL A 47 13.52 -14.74 16.66
CA VAL A 47 13.52 -13.59 17.56
C VAL A 47 14.43 -12.51 17.00
N ASN A 48 13.87 -11.32 16.70
CA ASN A 48 14.66 -10.17 16.31
C ASN A 48 15.35 -9.54 17.53
N ASN A 49 16.63 -9.86 17.73
CA ASN A 49 17.43 -9.34 18.84
C ASN A 49 17.88 -7.88 18.64
N LEU A 50 17.64 -7.29 17.46
CA LEU A 50 17.96 -5.89 17.19
C LEU A 50 16.79 -5.02 17.65
N LYS A 51 16.96 -4.35 18.80
CA LYS A 51 16.01 -3.35 19.37
C LYS A 51 15.87 -2.06 18.54
N LYS A 52 16.10 -2.10 17.23
CA LYS A 52 15.94 -0.95 16.33
C LYS A 52 14.86 -1.26 15.30
N SER A 53 13.61 -1.01 15.69
CA SER A 53 12.44 -1.07 14.81
C SER A 53 12.44 0.01 13.72
N SER A 54 13.34 0.98 13.78
CA SER A 54 13.25 2.21 12.98
C SER A 54 14.00 2.20 11.64
N THR A 55 14.93 1.27 11.39
CA THR A 55 15.74 1.30 10.16
C THR A 55 15.03 0.67 8.96
N ALA A 56 14.02 -0.18 9.19
CA ALA A 56 13.19 -0.71 8.11
C ALA A 56 12.31 0.41 7.51
N TRP A 57 11.70 1.24 8.36
CA TRP A 57 10.71 2.24 7.91
C TRP A 57 11.29 3.49 7.25
N SER A 58 12.57 3.82 7.45
CA SER A 58 13.20 4.94 6.73
C SER A 58 13.37 4.67 5.23
N ASN A 59 13.28 3.40 4.81
CA ASN A 59 13.50 2.98 3.43
C ASN A 59 12.20 2.59 2.69
N PHE A 60 11.11 2.27 3.39
CA PHE A 60 9.84 1.85 2.77
C PHE A 60 8.83 3.01 2.74
N GLY A 61 8.92 3.82 1.68
CA GLY A 61 7.80 4.64 1.21
C GLY A 61 6.96 3.87 0.19
N PHE A 62 5.63 3.95 0.29
CA PHE A 62 4.66 3.50 -0.72
C PHE A 62 4.92 4.14 -2.10
N PRO A 63 4.35 3.58 -3.19
CA PRO A 63 4.61 2.27 -3.79
C PRO A 63 5.77 2.37 -4.82
N ALA A 64 6.55 1.29 -4.95
CA ALA A 64 7.47 1.00 -6.05
C ALA A 64 8.28 2.19 -6.60
N ARG A 65 9.31 2.63 -5.87
CA ARG A 65 10.50 3.17 -6.54
C ARG A 65 11.31 2.00 -7.05
N LEU A 66 11.35 1.81 -8.36
CA LEU A 66 12.54 1.26 -9.01
C LEU A 66 13.65 2.26 -8.73
N ASP A 67 14.56 1.93 -7.82
CA ASP A 67 15.77 2.73 -7.63
C ASP A 67 16.49 2.84 -8.97
N ALA A 68 16.66 4.07 -9.45
CA ALA A 68 17.17 4.41 -10.79
C ALA A 68 18.68 4.10 -10.99
N GLY A 69 19.21 3.09 -10.31
CA GLY A 69 20.62 2.73 -10.30
C GLY A 69 21.01 1.49 -11.11
N VAL A 70 20.05 0.75 -11.67
CA VAL A 70 20.34 -0.50 -12.36
C VAL A 70 20.26 -0.30 -13.87
N GLN A 71 21.42 -0.35 -14.54
CA GLN A 71 21.47 -0.58 -15.98
C GLN A 71 21.36 -2.08 -16.24
N THR A 72 20.16 -2.59 -16.49
CA THR A 72 19.96 -3.91 -17.10
C THR A 72 19.00 -3.80 -18.28
N SER A 73 19.13 -4.76 -19.20
CA SER A 73 18.56 -4.79 -20.55
C SER A 73 17.04 -4.53 -20.62
N GLU A 74 16.66 -3.67 -21.57
CA GLU A 74 15.35 -3.03 -21.75
C GLU A 74 14.11 -3.94 -21.56
N GLY A 75 13.38 -3.73 -20.46
CA GLY A 75 12.04 -4.27 -20.24
C GLY A 75 10.90 -3.34 -20.76
N PRO A 76 9.67 -3.86 -20.96
CA PRO A 76 8.52 -3.04 -21.39
C PRO A 76 8.13 -1.90 -20.42
N LEU A 77 8.45 -2.04 -19.13
CA LEU A 77 8.13 -1.08 -18.07
C LEU A 77 9.07 0.14 -18.05
N GLU A 78 10.32 0.01 -18.47
CA GLU A 78 11.29 1.12 -18.46
C GLU A 78 11.04 2.14 -19.57
N LYS A 79 10.37 1.72 -20.65
CA LYS A 79 9.98 2.63 -21.75
C LYS A 79 8.94 3.67 -21.31
N LEU A 80 8.23 3.43 -20.20
CA LEU A 80 7.24 4.36 -19.64
C LEU A 80 7.86 5.56 -18.90
N PHE A 81 9.10 5.46 -18.42
CA PHE A 81 9.71 6.47 -17.52
C PHE A 81 10.92 7.20 -18.09
N LYS A 82 11.18 7.13 -19.40
CA LYS A 82 12.28 7.87 -20.05
C LYS A 82 12.00 9.38 -20.07
N LEU A 83 12.38 10.09 -19.02
CA LEU A 83 12.44 11.55 -18.96
C LEU A 83 13.58 12.07 -19.85
N LYS A 84 13.22 12.66 -21.00
CA LYS A 84 14.17 13.46 -21.79
C LYS A 84 14.60 14.67 -20.95
N LYS A 85 15.90 14.82 -20.69
CA LYS A 85 16.46 16.06 -20.11
C LYS A 85 16.18 17.23 -21.06
N LYS A 86 15.18 18.05 -20.73
CA LYS A 86 14.91 19.34 -21.38
C LYS A 86 15.81 20.42 -20.77
N ALA A 87 16.16 21.42 -21.58
CA ALA A 87 16.94 22.57 -21.14
C ALA A 87 16.25 23.27 -19.96
N VAL A 88 17.03 23.62 -18.94
CA VAL A 88 16.54 24.35 -17.76
C VAL A 88 16.31 25.80 -18.18
N VAL A 89 15.05 26.18 -18.31
CA VAL A 89 14.66 27.58 -18.50
C VAL A 89 14.52 28.21 -17.11
N MET A 90 15.29 29.26 -16.85
CA MET A 90 15.16 30.05 -15.63
C MET A 90 13.97 30.99 -15.78
N LEU A 91 12.99 30.86 -14.89
CA LEU A 91 11.90 31.83 -14.77
C LEU A 91 12.47 33.18 -14.30
N ASN A 92 11.88 34.29 -14.76
CA ASN A 92 12.22 35.60 -14.23
C ASN A 92 11.75 35.74 -12.76
N SER A 93 12.23 36.77 -12.05
CA SER A 93 11.94 36.95 -10.63
C SER A 93 10.47 37.17 -10.32
N THR A 94 9.73 37.83 -11.22
CA THR A 94 8.30 38.11 -11.04
C THR A 94 7.48 36.83 -11.13
N ASP A 95 7.63 36.06 -12.20
CA ASP A 95 6.89 34.80 -12.43
C ASP A 95 7.23 33.76 -11.35
N SER A 96 8.49 33.72 -10.93
CA SER A 96 8.91 32.86 -9.81
C SER A 96 8.20 33.24 -8.50
N THR A 97 7.98 34.53 -8.25
CA THR A 97 7.27 35.01 -7.06
C THR A 97 5.78 34.69 -7.15
N THR A 98 5.16 34.94 -8.30
CA THR A 98 3.76 34.58 -8.55
C THR A 98 3.51 33.08 -8.37
N MET A 99 4.39 32.22 -8.89
CA MET A 99 4.26 30.77 -8.71
C MET A 99 4.36 30.36 -7.23
N LYS A 100 5.27 30.97 -6.47
CA LYS A 100 5.40 30.71 -5.02
C LYS A 100 4.14 31.13 -4.27
N ASP A 101 3.57 32.27 -4.61
CA ASP A 101 2.35 32.78 -3.97
C ASP A 101 1.16 31.87 -4.26
N GLU A 102 0.97 31.43 -5.51
CA GLU A 102 -0.12 30.52 -5.87
C GLU A 102 0.02 29.13 -5.23
N LEU A 103 1.24 28.58 -5.17
CA LEU A 103 1.50 27.33 -4.43
C LEU A 103 1.20 27.50 -2.93
N THR A 104 1.59 28.63 -2.34
CA THR A 104 1.32 28.93 -0.93
C THR A 104 -0.18 29.02 -0.66
N LYS A 105 -0.91 29.77 -1.51
CA LYS A 105 -2.38 29.87 -1.44
C LYS A 105 -3.04 28.50 -1.56
N TRP A 106 -2.62 27.68 -2.51
CA TRP A 106 -3.15 26.33 -2.71
C TRP A 106 -2.94 25.45 -1.48
N VAL A 107 -1.72 25.41 -0.95
CA VAL A 107 -1.37 24.61 0.22
C VAL A 107 -2.18 25.03 1.44
N CYS A 108 -2.27 26.33 1.72
CA CYS A 108 -3.04 26.86 2.85
C CYS A 108 -4.54 26.62 2.69
N ARG A 109 -5.10 26.90 1.50
CA ARG A 109 -6.55 26.81 1.25
C ARG A 109 -7.06 25.37 1.27
N SER A 110 -6.26 24.43 0.76
CA SER A 110 -6.64 23.01 0.70
C SER A 110 -6.04 22.18 1.83
N VAL A 111 -5.41 22.81 2.83
CA VAL A 111 -4.79 22.16 4.01
C VAL A 111 -3.88 21.01 3.58
N ARG A 112 -3.02 21.25 2.57
CA ARG A 112 -2.08 20.26 2.07
C ARG A 112 -0.79 20.29 2.90
N PRO A 113 -0.04 19.19 2.97
CA PRO A 113 1.28 19.23 3.59
C PRO A 113 2.26 19.97 2.68
N PHE A 114 3.17 20.77 3.25
CA PHE A 114 4.10 21.60 2.47
C PHE A 114 4.99 20.79 1.52
N ASN A 115 5.31 19.54 1.87
CA ASN A 115 6.13 18.67 1.03
C ASN A 115 5.46 18.26 -0.29
N ILE A 116 4.15 18.49 -0.47
CA ILE A 116 3.43 18.17 -1.71
C ILE A 116 4.01 18.87 -2.94
N VAL A 117 4.60 20.06 -2.77
CA VAL A 117 5.21 20.82 -3.88
C VAL A 117 6.47 20.14 -4.43
N SER A 118 7.07 19.23 -3.65
CA SER A 118 8.23 18.46 -4.06
C SER A 118 7.87 17.10 -4.64
N ASP A 119 6.59 16.71 -4.60
CA ASP A 119 6.10 15.42 -5.07
C ASP A 119 6.40 15.21 -6.56
N ALA A 120 6.81 13.99 -6.90
CA ALA A 120 7.15 13.63 -8.27
C ALA A 120 5.88 13.57 -9.14
N GLY A 121 4.80 12.98 -8.62
CA GLY A 121 3.52 12.88 -9.34
C GLY A 121 2.93 14.24 -9.67
N LEU A 122 2.97 15.19 -8.72
CA LEU A 122 2.55 16.57 -8.99
C LEU A 122 3.37 17.21 -10.12
N LYS A 123 4.69 17.03 -10.13
CA LYS A 123 5.57 17.57 -11.19
C LYS A 123 5.24 16.96 -12.55
N ASP A 124 4.98 15.66 -12.61
CA ASP A 124 4.60 14.97 -13.85
C ASP A 124 3.25 15.45 -14.38
N VAL A 125 2.28 15.67 -13.49
CA VAL A 125 0.99 16.28 -13.84
C VAL A 125 1.19 17.70 -14.38
N LEU A 126 1.93 18.56 -13.68
CA LEU A 126 2.21 19.93 -14.13
C LEU A 126 2.93 19.95 -15.47
N GLN A 127 3.90 19.06 -15.69
CA GLN A 127 4.60 18.94 -16.96
C GLN A 127 3.64 18.52 -18.09
N THR A 128 2.70 17.61 -17.80
CA THR A 128 1.65 17.21 -18.74
C THR A 128 0.75 18.39 -19.08
N VAL A 129 0.33 19.19 -18.08
CA VAL A 129 -0.46 20.42 -18.31
C VAL A 129 0.30 21.41 -19.20
N LEU A 130 1.60 21.62 -18.94
CA LEU A 130 2.42 22.53 -19.74
C LEU A 130 2.59 22.04 -21.19
N ASP A 131 2.75 20.75 -21.40
CA ASP A 131 2.89 20.19 -22.76
C ASP A 131 1.54 20.19 -23.51
N LEU A 132 0.41 20.03 -22.81
CA LEU A 132 -0.93 20.29 -23.36
C LEU A 132 -1.11 21.78 -23.70
N GLY A 133 -0.65 22.69 -22.83
CA GLY A 133 -0.64 24.15 -23.06
C GLY A 133 0.12 24.59 -24.30
N LYS A 134 1.19 23.87 -24.66
CA LYS A 134 1.90 24.11 -25.93
C LYS A 134 1.11 23.64 -27.15
N LYS A 135 0.29 22.60 -26.98
CA LYS A 135 -0.51 22.00 -28.06
C LYS A 135 -1.84 22.73 -28.28
N TYR A 136 -2.43 23.24 -27.21
CA TYR A 136 -3.73 23.90 -27.20
C TYR A 136 -3.55 25.29 -26.57
N GLN A 137 -3.80 26.35 -27.34
CA GLN A 137 -3.53 27.74 -26.91
C GLN A 137 -4.47 28.21 -25.79
N ASP A 138 -5.74 27.78 -25.83
CA ASP A 138 -6.77 28.19 -24.88
C ASP A 138 -7.29 26.99 -24.07
N LEU A 139 -6.48 26.53 -23.11
CA LEU A 139 -6.89 25.49 -22.18
C LEU A 139 -7.58 26.07 -20.95
N ASN A 140 -8.81 25.61 -20.68
CA ASN A 140 -9.50 25.91 -19.44
C ASN A 140 -9.22 24.82 -18.40
N SER A 141 -8.88 25.25 -17.18
CA SER A 141 -8.67 24.36 -16.03
C SER A 141 -9.88 23.47 -15.71
N THR A 142 -11.11 23.95 -15.95
CA THR A 142 -12.33 23.17 -15.70
C THR A 142 -12.47 21.99 -16.64
N ASP A 143 -11.95 22.13 -17.87
CA ASP A 143 -12.08 21.12 -18.91
C ASP A 143 -10.92 20.12 -18.84
N LEU A 144 -9.80 20.54 -18.23
CA LEU A 144 -8.63 19.71 -18.02
C LEU A 144 -8.76 18.78 -16.79
N LEU A 145 -9.37 19.28 -15.72
CA LEU A 145 -9.48 18.53 -14.47
C LEU A 145 -10.71 17.63 -14.48
N VAL A 146 -10.49 16.33 -14.26
CA VAL A 146 -11.56 15.35 -14.10
C VAL A 146 -12.06 15.30 -12.66
N THR A 147 -13.29 14.83 -12.48
CA THR A 147 -13.91 14.71 -11.16
C THR A 147 -13.22 13.65 -10.30
N PRO A 148 -13.28 13.75 -8.96
CA PRO A 148 -12.71 12.75 -8.05
C PRO A 148 -13.24 11.34 -8.31
N THR A 149 -14.53 11.19 -8.66
CA THR A 149 -15.13 9.90 -9.01
C THR A 149 -14.44 9.27 -10.22
N THR A 150 -14.20 10.05 -11.28
CA THR A 150 -13.53 9.57 -12.49
C THR A 150 -12.10 9.12 -12.19
N ILE A 151 -11.37 9.87 -11.35
CA ILE A 151 -10.03 9.46 -10.89
C ILE A 151 -10.10 8.17 -10.09
N GLY A 152 -11.07 8.03 -9.18
CA GLY A 152 -11.26 6.80 -8.40
C GLY A 152 -11.50 5.57 -9.28
N GLU A 153 -12.38 5.68 -10.27
CA GLU A 153 -12.64 4.62 -11.25
C GLU A 153 -11.37 4.28 -12.04
N ASN A 154 -10.63 5.29 -12.51
CA ASN A 154 -9.39 5.08 -13.24
C ASN A 154 -8.31 4.41 -12.37
N VAL A 155 -8.20 4.77 -11.09
CA VAL A 155 -7.31 4.11 -10.14
C VAL A 155 -7.66 2.63 -9.99
N HIS A 156 -8.95 2.29 -9.89
CA HIS A 156 -9.38 0.88 -9.84
C HIS A 156 -9.02 0.13 -11.12
N GLN A 157 -9.29 0.70 -12.30
CA GLN A 157 -8.95 0.07 -13.59
C GLN A 157 -7.43 -0.13 -13.74
N LEU A 158 -6.63 0.86 -13.35
CA LEU A 158 -5.18 0.75 -13.36
C LEU A 158 -4.70 -0.33 -12.39
N ALA A 159 -5.28 -0.41 -11.20
CA ALA A 159 -4.96 -1.45 -10.23
C ALA A 159 -5.24 -2.86 -10.80
N GLU A 160 -6.43 -3.10 -11.38
CA GLU A 160 -6.76 -4.40 -12.00
C GLU A 160 -5.80 -4.75 -13.14
N ARG A 161 -5.47 -3.76 -13.97
CA ARG A 161 -4.50 -3.94 -15.06
C ARG A 161 -3.13 -4.34 -14.52
N TYR A 162 -2.62 -3.66 -13.48
CA TYR A 162 -1.35 -4.00 -12.88
C TYR A 162 -1.37 -5.37 -12.21
N ARG A 163 -2.46 -5.75 -11.52
CA ARG A 163 -2.60 -7.11 -10.96
C ARG A 163 -2.54 -8.17 -12.06
N SER A 164 -3.22 -7.95 -13.18
CA SER A 164 -3.19 -8.87 -14.33
C SER A 164 -1.78 -9.02 -14.92
N LEU A 165 -0.97 -7.96 -14.91
CA LEU A 165 0.43 -8.01 -15.35
C LEU A 165 1.35 -8.70 -14.33
N LEU A 166 1.08 -8.53 -13.03
CA LEU A 166 1.87 -9.12 -11.94
C LEU A 166 1.58 -10.61 -11.74
N GLN A 167 0.35 -11.05 -11.97
CA GLN A 167 -0.07 -12.44 -11.78
C GLN A 167 0.88 -13.46 -12.42
N PRO A 168 1.18 -13.44 -13.73
CA PRO A 168 2.06 -14.45 -14.33
C PRO A 168 3.48 -14.40 -13.75
N LEU A 169 4.00 -13.21 -13.44
CA LEU A 169 5.30 -13.04 -12.81
C LEU A 169 5.33 -13.71 -11.43
N LEU A 170 4.36 -13.41 -10.57
CA LEU A 170 4.31 -13.98 -9.22
C LEU A 170 4.05 -15.50 -9.25
N THR A 171 3.23 -15.99 -10.19
CA THR A 171 3.02 -17.43 -10.39
C THR A 171 4.31 -18.14 -10.79
N GLU A 172 5.09 -17.61 -11.74
CA GLU A 172 6.41 -18.16 -12.11
C GLU A 172 7.34 -18.23 -10.88
N GLN A 173 7.38 -17.17 -10.06
CA GLN A 173 8.23 -17.17 -8.86
C GLN A 173 7.75 -18.16 -7.79
N ALA A 174 6.43 -18.32 -7.65
CA ALA A 174 5.84 -19.29 -6.73
C ALA A 174 6.13 -20.74 -7.17
N GLU A 175 6.01 -21.04 -8.47
CA GLU A 175 6.34 -22.35 -9.04
C GLU A 175 7.80 -22.74 -8.85
N ASN A 176 8.70 -21.76 -8.95
CA ASN A 176 10.13 -21.93 -8.73
C ASN A 176 10.54 -21.95 -7.24
N ASN A 177 9.58 -21.81 -6.31
CA ASN A 177 9.82 -21.67 -4.87
C ASN A 177 10.77 -20.50 -4.51
N CYS A 178 10.72 -19.42 -5.29
CA CYS A 178 11.52 -18.20 -5.09
C CYS A 178 10.70 -17.03 -4.52
N LEU A 179 9.39 -17.24 -4.30
CA LEU A 179 8.48 -16.24 -3.78
C LEU A 179 8.36 -16.33 -2.25
N CYS A 180 8.62 -15.22 -1.58
CA CYS A 180 8.33 -15.01 -0.16
C CYS A 180 7.17 -14.02 -0.02
N LEU A 181 6.28 -14.25 0.94
CA LEU A 181 5.21 -13.31 1.30
C LEU A 181 5.44 -12.79 2.70
N CYS A 182 5.44 -11.48 2.83
CA CYS A 182 5.66 -10.76 4.07
C CYS A 182 4.36 -10.04 4.46
N PRO A 183 3.49 -10.66 5.27
CA PRO A 183 2.34 -9.96 5.83
C PRO A 183 2.77 -9.05 6.98
N ASP A 184 2.28 -7.81 6.95
CA ASP A 184 2.43 -6.83 8.02
C ASP A 184 1.05 -6.55 8.63
N LEU A 185 0.90 -6.69 9.95
CA LEU A 185 -0.36 -6.45 10.64
C LEU A 185 -0.16 -5.39 11.71
N TRP A 186 -0.85 -4.26 11.57
CA TRP A 186 -0.78 -3.17 12.53
C TRP A 186 -2.17 -2.67 12.93
N ASN A 187 -2.21 -1.97 14.07
CA ASN A 187 -3.40 -1.29 14.56
C ASN A 187 -3.18 0.23 14.47
N ASP A 188 -4.14 0.93 13.90
CA ASP A 188 -4.27 2.37 14.06
C ASP A 188 -5.13 2.64 15.30
N GLU A 189 -4.49 2.97 16.42
CA GLU A 189 -5.18 3.19 17.68
C GLU A 189 -6.10 4.41 17.67
N TYR A 190 -5.85 5.38 16.80
CA TYR A 190 -6.68 6.58 16.68
C TYR A 190 -7.96 6.25 15.92
N ARG A 191 -7.84 5.56 14.79
CA ARG A 191 -9.00 5.15 13.97
C ARG A 191 -9.70 3.91 14.49
N LYS A 192 -9.08 3.16 15.42
CA LYS A 192 -9.53 1.85 15.91
C LYS A 192 -9.68 0.82 14.78
N VAL A 193 -8.83 0.93 13.76
CA VAL A 193 -8.82 0.04 12.59
C VAL A 193 -7.57 -0.83 12.62
N ASN A 194 -7.72 -2.11 12.30
CA ASN A 194 -6.58 -2.99 12.04
C ASN A 194 -6.31 -3.02 10.54
N TYR A 195 -5.05 -3.08 10.15
CA TYR A 195 -4.65 -3.12 8.75
C TYR A 195 -3.76 -4.33 8.49
N LEU A 196 -3.92 -4.89 7.29
CA LEU A 196 -3.08 -5.94 6.71
C LEU A 196 -2.37 -5.37 5.48
N GLY A 197 -1.06 -5.26 5.58
CA GLY A 197 -0.14 -5.11 4.46
C GLY A 197 0.31 -6.49 3.98
N LEU A 198 0.49 -6.67 2.68
CA LEU A 198 1.07 -7.88 2.12
C LEU A 198 2.08 -7.51 1.06
N THR A 199 3.32 -7.96 1.23
CA THR A 199 4.41 -7.71 0.30
C THR A 199 4.92 -9.03 -0.26
N ALA A 200 5.08 -9.12 -1.58
CA ALA A 200 5.76 -10.21 -2.26
C ALA A 200 7.24 -9.86 -2.45
N VAL A 201 8.13 -10.77 -2.10
CA VAL A 201 9.58 -10.60 -2.22
C VAL A 201 10.18 -11.80 -2.94
N PHE A 202 10.99 -11.57 -3.96
CA PHE A 202 11.71 -12.62 -4.70
C PHE A 202 12.99 -12.07 -5.32
N THR A 203 13.87 -12.97 -5.76
CA THR A 203 15.09 -12.58 -6.50
C THR A 203 14.90 -12.85 -7.98
N ASN A 204 15.16 -11.88 -8.84
CA ASN A 204 15.03 -12.06 -10.29
C ASN A 204 16.24 -12.81 -10.89
N LYS A 205 16.22 -13.04 -12.21
CA LYS A 205 17.30 -13.74 -12.95
C LYS A 205 18.64 -13.00 -12.92
N ASN A 206 18.64 -11.71 -12.57
CA ASN A 206 19.83 -10.87 -12.43
C ASN A 206 20.33 -10.80 -10.98
N TYR A 207 19.82 -11.64 -10.07
CA TYR A 207 20.14 -11.63 -8.64
C TYR A 207 19.73 -10.33 -7.93
N GLU A 208 18.75 -9.61 -8.46
CA GLU A 208 18.20 -8.41 -7.82
C GLU A 208 17.01 -8.80 -6.95
N LEU A 209 16.99 -8.27 -5.72
CA LEU A 209 15.87 -8.43 -4.81
C LEU A 209 14.72 -7.51 -5.26
N ILE A 210 13.59 -8.13 -5.62
CA ILE A 210 12.37 -7.44 -6.00
C ILE A 210 11.38 -7.52 -4.84
N SER A 211 10.80 -6.37 -4.48
CA SER A 211 9.78 -6.23 -3.45
C SER A 211 8.56 -5.53 -4.05
N ILE A 212 7.38 -6.14 -3.89
CA ILE A 212 6.13 -5.65 -4.49
C ILE A 212 5.04 -5.64 -3.43
N ASP A 213 4.50 -4.46 -3.14
CA ASP A 213 3.33 -4.32 -2.26
C ASP A 213 2.09 -4.85 -3.00
N LEU A 214 1.51 -5.94 -2.50
CA LEU A 214 0.31 -6.56 -3.08
C LEU A 214 -0.97 -5.90 -2.59
N CYS A 215 -1.02 -5.55 -1.30
CA CYS A 215 -2.15 -4.83 -0.74
C CYS A 215 -1.79 -4.11 0.55
N CYS A 216 -2.61 -3.10 0.87
CA CYS A 216 -2.75 -2.51 2.19
C CYS A 216 -4.26 -2.32 2.41
N CYS A 217 -4.88 -3.22 3.17
CA CYS A 217 -6.32 -3.21 3.38
C CYS A 217 -6.67 -3.24 4.86
N GLU A 218 -7.90 -2.83 5.18
CA GLU A 218 -8.46 -3.05 6.51
C GLU A 218 -8.58 -4.55 6.78
N TYR A 219 -8.17 -4.95 7.99
CA TYR A 219 -8.28 -6.32 8.48
C TYR A 219 -9.65 -6.51 9.12
N GLN A 220 -10.51 -7.25 8.42
CA GLN A 220 -11.93 -7.40 8.74
C GLN A 220 -12.27 -8.63 9.60
N GLU A 221 -11.30 -9.50 9.91
CA GLU A 221 -11.59 -10.67 10.73
C GLU A 221 -11.77 -10.27 12.20
N ILE A 222 -12.66 -11.01 12.88
CA ILE A 222 -13.07 -10.72 14.27
C ILE A 222 -11.90 -10.86 15.24
N ASP A 223 -11.06 -11.89 15.03
CA ASP A 223 -9.90 -12.18 15.85
C ASP A 223 -8.59 -12.11 15.05
N LYS A 224 -7.48 -12.03 15.79
CA LYS A 224 -6.11 -12.04 15.25
C LYS A 224 -5.46 -13.40 15.38
N SER A 225 -6.25 -14.48 15.38
CA SER A 225 -5.70 -15.84 15.36
C SER A 225 -4.93 -16.09 14.07
N GLY A 226 -3.97 -17.02 14.10
CA GLY A 226 -3.21 -17.38 12.91
C GLY A 226 -4.09 -17.82 11.75
N ASP A 227 -5.18 -18.55 12.02
CA ASP A 227 -6.12 -19.00 10.99
C ASP A 227 -6.91 -17.86 10.36
N SER A 228 -7.33 -16.86 11.15
CA SER A 228 -7.99 -15.65 10.63
C SER A 228 -7.05 -14.81 9.78
N VAL A 229 -5.80 -14.63 10.22
CA VAL A 229 -4.77 -13.94 9.43
C VAL A 229 -4.51 -14.68 8.12
N LEU A 230 -4.40 -16.00 8.16
CA LEU A 230 -4.20 -16.83 6.98
C LEU A 230 -5.38 -16.74 6.00
N ARG A 231 -6.62 -16.74 6.50
CA ARG A 231 -7.83 -16.50 5.68
C ARG A 231 -7.78 -15.13 5.00
N ALA A 232 -7.45 -14.09 5.74
CA ALA A 232 -7.37 -12.74 5.19
C ALA A 232 -6.31 -12.65 4.09
N ILE A 233 -5.12 -13.23 4.30
CA ILE A 233 -4.06 -13.31 3.30
C ILE A 233 -4.54 -14.08 2.07
N ARG A 234 -5.17 -15.25 2.23
CA ARG A 234 -5.68 -16.07 1.11
C ARG A 234 -6.64 -15.28 0.20
N ARG A 235 -7.58 -14.53 0.78
CA ARG A 235 -8.49 -13.68 0.00
C ARG A 235 -7.75 -12.66 -0.87
N GLN A 236 -6.64 -12.11 -0.37
CA GLN A 236 -5.83 -11.18 -1.15
C GLN A 236 -5.01 -11.91 -2.23
N LEU A 237 -4.49 -13.10 -1.93
CA LEU A 237 -3.75 -13.93 -2.88
C LEU A 237 -4.60 -14.51 -4.01
N ASP A 238 -5.91 -14.70 -3.78
CA ASP A 238 -6.86 -15.09 -4.82
C ASP A 238 -6.86 -14.10 -5.99
N LEU A 239 -6.73 -12.79 -5.70
CA LEU A 239 -6.65 -11.73 -6.72
C LEU A 239 -5.42 -11.87 -7.65
N TYR A 240 -4.42 -12.62 -7.21
CA TYR A 240 -3.18 -12.87 -7.95
C TYR A 240 -3.06 -14.33 -8.41
N GLY A 241 -4.09 -15.17 -8.20
CA GLY A 241 -4.05 -16.60 -8.53
C GLY A 241 -3.02 -17.40 -7.73
N LEU A 242 -2.61 -16.92 -6.55
CA LEU A 242 -1.54 -17.52 -5.75
C LEU A 242 -2.04 -18.54 -4.70
N THR A 243 -3.35 -18.63 -4.49
CA THR A 243 -3.96 -19.53 -3.49
C THR A 243 -3.67 -21.02 -3.70
N PRO A 244 -3.55 -21.57 -4.91
CA PRO A 244 -3.17 -22.99 -5.06
C PRO A 244 -1.77 -23.31 -4.54
N PHE A 245 -0.87 -22.33 -4.53
CA PHE A 245 0.45 -22.46 -3.92
C PHE A 245 0.33 -22.43 -2.39
N MET A 246 -0.78 -21.91 -1.86
CA MET A 246 -1.01 -21.83 -0.43
C MET A 246 -1.19 -23.21 0.24
N ASP A 247 -1.66 -24.20 -0.53
CA ASP A 247 -2.17 -25.48 0.00
C ASP A 247 -1.23 -26.66 -0.27
N LYS A 248 -0.17 -26.46 -1.06
CA LYS A 248 0.81 -27.51 -1.35
C LYS A 248 1.72 -27.70 -0.13
N LYS A 249 1.43 -28.73 0.68
CA LYS A 249 2.20 -29.22 1.85
C LYS A 249 3.73 -29.39 1.67
N LYS A 250 4.28 -29.26 0.45
CA LYS A 250 5.68 -29.54 0.12
C LYS A 250 6.50 -28.31 -0.32
N SER A 251 5.88 -27.14 -0.45
CA SER A 251 6.52 -26.02 -1.14
C SER A 251 6.55 -24.76 -0.29
N TYR A 252 7.09 -24.80 0.93
CA TYR A 252 7.25 -23.57 1.69
C TYR A 252 8.56 -23.47 2.45
N LEU A 253 9.44 -22.66 1.87
CA LEU A 253 10.04 -21.58 2.63
C LEU A 253 9.17 -20.30 2.48
N LEU A 254 7.85 -20.41 2.65
CA LEU A 254 7.02 -19.23 2.86
C LEU A 254 7.21 -18.81 4.32
N LEU A 255 8.30 -18.08 4.54
CA LEU A 255 8.56 -17.47 5.82
C LEU A 255 7.56 -16.33 6.01
N ILE A 256 6.35 -16.66 6.49
CA ILE A 256 5.40 -15.67 6.98
C ILE A 256 6.00 -15.09 8.27
N VAL A 257 6.85 -14.08 8.13
CA VAL A 257 7.30 -13.27 9.27
C VAL A 257 6.17 -12.31 9.59
N VAL A 258 5.23 -12.73 10.44
CA VAL A 258 4.24 -11.81 11.00
C VAL A 258 4.96 -10.93 12.02
N LEU A 259 5.29 -9.71 11.64
CA LEU A 259 5.77 -8.71 12.59
C LEU A 259 4.56 -7.98 13.17
N ILE A 260 4.10 -8.41 14.34
CA ILE A 260 3.06 -7.67 15.08
C ILE A 260 3.75 -6.52 15.81
N PHE A 261 3.66 -5.30 15.27
CA PHE A 261 4.12 -4.11 15.97
C PHE A 261 2.94 -3.38 16.62
N SER A 262 2.93 -3.33 17.96
CA SER A 262 2.22 -2.26 18.66
C SER A 262 3.08 -1.01 18.58
N ARG A 263 2.70 -0.01 17.77
CA ARG A 263 3.32 1.31 17.87
C ARG A 263 2.83 1.97 19.17
N PRO A 264 3.73 2.61 19.95
CA PRO A 264 3.34 3.40 21.12
C PRO A 264 2.64 4.71 20.74
#